data_AF-A0A2A2VHB7-F1
#
_entry.id   AF-A0A2A2VHB7-F1
#
_cell.length_a   1.000
_cell.length_b   1.000
_cell.length_c   1.000
_cell.angle_alpha   90.00
_cell.angle_beta   90.00
_cell.angle_gamma   90.00
#
_symmetry.space_group_name_H-M   'P 1'
#
loop_
_entity.id
_entity.type
_entity.pdbx_description
1 polymer ?
#
loop_
_entity_poly.entity_id
_entity_poly.type
_entity_poly.pdbx_seq_one_letter_code
_entity_poly.pdbx_strand_id
1 'polypeptide(L)'
;MTPAPAAELSSGIMQLYTSVSIYPPSASAMTVCYGFVCRRREMLDFSAADRAALTRIMATGRANAAAERAAVQKAVIWFDRRMGPILGTNKRVAKADFRANDDQHNYDCWDTTRNTTSLMLVMQTWNLFKFHDVGNPHYRGFSLGQTPHNTAVLLERATKVEWAVDLWPRGYLQPPDVMTVAQWVTED
;
A
#
# COMPACT_ATOMS: atom_id res chain seq x y z
N MET A 1 32.14 -4.95 -1.42
CA MET A 1 30.90 -4.18 -1.27
C MET A 1 30.11 -4.83 -0.16
N THR A 2 30.07 -4.21 1.01
CA THR A 2 29.26 -4.67 2.15
C THR A 2 27.78 -4.50 1.76
N PRO A 3 26.89 -5.48 2.03
CA PRO A 3 25.46 -5.27 1.84
C PRO A 3 25.03 -4.12 2.75
N ALA A 4 24.21 -3.19 2.25
CA ALA A 4 23.55 -2.22 3.10
C ALA A 4 22.73 -2.98 4.17
N PRO A 5 22.77 -2.57 5.45
CA PRO A 5 21.87 -3.12 6.45
C PRO A 5 20.43 -3.01 5.93
N ALA A 6 19.63 -4.07 6.07
CA ALA A 6 18.20 -3.94 5.89
C ALA A 6 17.73 -2.83 6.84
N ALA A 7 17.26 -1.71 6.29
CA ALA A 7 16.77 -0.62 7.11
C ALA A 7 15.70 -1.20 8.05
N GLU A 8 15.93 -1.08 9.36
CA GLU A 8 14.95 -1.53 10.35
C GLU A 8 13.65 -0.77 10.10
N LEU A 9 12.55 -1.51 10.00
CA LEU A 9 11.23 -0.92 9.83
C LEU A 9 10.89 -0.09 11.06
N SER A 10 10.34 1.10 10.86
CA SER A 10 9.87 1.93 11.96
C SER A 10 8.79 1.22 12.77
N SER A 11 8.60 1.64 14.03
CA SER A 11 7.57 1.07 14.91
C SER A 11 6.16 1.16 14.32
N GLY A 12 5.82 2.26 13.64
CA GLY A 12 4.54 2.46 12.98
C GLY A 12 4.31 1.49 11.82
N ILE A 13 5.34 1.26 11.00
CA ILE A 13 5.27 0.24 9.93
C ILE A 13 5.18 -1.16 10.55
N MET A 14 5.99 -1.46 11.57
CA MET A 14 5.96 -2.76 12.25
C MET A 14 4.61 -3.08 12.86
N GLN A 15 3.91 -2.07 13.40
CA GLN A 15 2.59 -2.24 14.00
C GLN A 15 1.55 -2.75 13.00
N LEU A 16 1.66 -2.42 11.70
CA LEU A 16 0.78 -2.98 10.67
C LEU A 16 0.82 -4.52 10.65
N TYR A 17 1.98 -5.10 10.94
CA TYR A 17 2.21 -6.54 10.86
C TYR A 17 1.94 -7.23 12.21
N THR A 18 2.50 -6.69 13.29
CA THR A 18 2.39 -7.30 14.62
C THR A 18 0.97 -7.26 15.16
N SER A 19 0.18 -6.22 14.85
CA SER A 19 -1.23 -6.10 15.29
C SER A 19 -2.14 -7.22 14.79
N VAL A 20 -1.76 -7.92 13.71
CA VAL A 20 -2.53 -9.03 13.14
C VAL A 20 -1.71 -10.33 13.11
N SER A 21 -0.58 -10.39 13.82
CA SER A 21 0.28 -11.58 13.89
C SER A 21 0.69 -12.11 12.50
N ILE A 22 1.20 -11.21 11.65
CA ILE A 22 1.85 -11.55 10.38
C ILE A 22 3.29 -11.00 10.38
N TYR A 23 4.11 -11.51 9.46
CA TYR A 23 5.46 -10.99 9.24
C TYR A 23 5.44 -9.79 8.28
N PRO A 24 6.38 -8.84 8.41
CA PRO A 24 6.66 -7.87 7.36
C PRO A 24 7.02 -8.56 6.04
N PRO A 25 6.82 -7.91 4.89
CA PRO A 25 7.18 -8.50 3.60
C PRO A 25 8.69 -8.69 3.48
N SER A 26 9.08 -9.62 2.62
CA SER A 26 10.47 -9.84 2.22
C SER A 26 10.68 -9.44 0.75
N ALA A 27 11.91 -9.57 0.26
CA ALA A 27 12.19 -9.35 -1.16
C ALA A 27 11.48 -10.33 -2.11
N SER A 28 10.94 -11.44 -1.61
CA SER A 28 10.37 -12.51 -2.42
C SER A 28 8.90 -12.79 -2.14
N ALA A 29 8.35 -12.34 -1.00
CA ALA A 29 6.97 -12.63 -0.65
C ALA A 29 6.35 -11.56 0.26
N MET A 30 5.02 -11.48 0.23
CA MET A 30 4.23 -10.73 1.19
C MET A 30 2.93 -11.46 1.53
N THR A 31 2.44 -11.27 2.75
CA THR A 31 1.06 -11.64 3.11
C THR A 31 0.11 -10.56 2.62
N VAL A 32 -0.91 -10.98 1.87
CA VAL A 32 -2.01 -10.13 1.41
C VAL A 32 -3.21 -10.31 2.33
N CYS A 33 -3.58 -9.25 3.03
CA CYS A 33 -4.74 -9.21 3.92
C CYS A 33 -6.01 -8.87 3.15
N TYR A 34 -7.11 -9.56 3.47
CA TYR A 34 -8.45 -9.24 2.97
C TYR A 34 -9.51 -9.75 3.95
N GLY A 35 -10.80 -9.51 3.66
CA GLY A 35 -11.84 -10.02 4.55
C GLY A 35 -12.07 -9.17 5.80
N PHE A 36 -11.56 -7.93 5.80
CA PHE A 36 -11.54 -6.96 6.89
C PHE A 36 -10.65 -7.37 8.05
N VAL A 37 -9.90 -6.40 8.58
CA VAL A 37 -9.00 -6.56 9.73
C VAL A 37 -8.00 -7.72 9.53
N CYS A 38 -7.58 -7.97 8.29
CA CYS A 38 -6.70 -9.08 7.92
C CYS A 38 -7.18 -10.47 8.40
N ARG A 39 -8.50 -10.69 8.44
CA ARG A 39 -9.10 -11.95 8.86
C ARG A 39 -8.83 -13.07 7.85
N ARG A 40 -8.71 -12.73 6.57
CA ARG A 40 -8.30 -13.65 5.50
C ARG A 40 -6.95 -13.22 4.94
N ARG A 41 -6.16 -14.20 4.53
CA ARG A 41 -4.75 -14.01 4.16
C ARG A 41 -4.42 -14.89 2.96
N GLU A 42 -3.67 -14.34 2.03
CA GLU A 42 -3.12 -15.07 0.90
C GLU A 42 -1.64 -14.71 0.77
N MET A 43 -0.78 -15.66 0.42
CA MET A 43 0.62 -15.38 0.15
C MET A 43 0.80 -14.94 -1.30
N LEU A 44 1.41 -13.77 -1.49
CA LEU A 44 1.92 -13.36 -2.80
C LEU A 44 3.41 -13.62 -2.85
N ASP A 45 3.80 -14.68 -3.57
CA ASP A 45 5.18 -14.93 -3.95
C ASP A 45 5.51 -14.17 -5.24
N PHE A 46 6.56 -13.35 -5.20
CA PHE A 46 7.01 -12.56 -6.35
C PHE A 46 7.90 -13.39 -7.27
N SER A 47 7.40 -13.65 -8.47
CA SER A 47 8.21 -14.25 -9.53
C SER A 47 9.20 -13.23 -10.13
N ALA A 48 10.16 -13.73 -10.90
CA ALA A 48 11.04 -12.86 -11.69
C ALA A 48 10.25 -11.96 -12.67
N ALA A 49 9.13 -12.46 -13.22
CA ALA A 49 8.27 -11.72 -14.11
C ALA A 49 7.53 -10.58 -13.37
N ASP A 50 7.06 -10.83 -12.14
CA ASP A 50 6.42 -9.82 -11.29
C ASP A 50 7.40 -8.68 -10.96
N ARG A 51 8.62 -9.04 -10.53
CA ARG A 51 9.69 -8.06 -10.29
C ARG A 51 10.03 -7.26 -11.54
N ALA A 52 10.13 -7.90 -12.71
CA ALA A 52 10.40 -7.20 -13.97
C ALA A 52 9.25 -6.26 -14.38
N ALA A 53 8.00 -6.66 -14.14
CA ALA A 53 6.83 -5.82 -14.39
C ALA A 53 6.85 -4.56 -13.51
N LEU A 54 7.01 -4.72 -12.19
CA LEU A 54 7.09 -3.61 -11.25
C LEU A 54 8.30 -2.70 -11.52
N THR A 55 9.45 -3.28 -11.88
CA THR A 55 10.64 -2.50 -12.26
C THR A 55 10.37 -1.61 -13.49
N ARG A 56 9.70 -2.14 -14.51
CA ARG A 56 9.31 -1.36 -15.70
C ARG A 56 8.30 -0.27 -15.37
N ILE A 57 7.34 -0.55 -14.50
CA ILE A 57 6.37 0.46 -14.04
C ILE A 57 7.11 1.61 -13.35
N MET A 58 7.94 1.30 -12.36
CA MET A 58 8.68 2.30 -11.59
C MET A 58 9.72 3.06 -12.42
N ALA A 59 10.26 2.45 -13.49
CA ALA A 59 11.14 3.14 -14.42
C ALA A 59 10.49 4.35 -15.11
N THR A 60 9.16 4.35 -15.28
CA THR A 60 8.41 5.49 -15.84
C THR A 60 8.41 6.72 -14.92
N GLY A 61 8.70 6.54 -13.63
CA GLY A 61 8.67 7.60 -12.60
C GLY A 61 10.02 8.26 -12.32
N ARG A 62 11.09 7.93 -13.05
CA ARG A 62 12.47 8.33 -12.72
C ARG A 62 12.80 9.82 -12.93
N ALA A 63 11.90 10.57 -13.57
CA ALA A 63 12.11 11.97 -13.93
C ALA A 63 12.08 12.90 -12.70
N ASN A 64 11.10 12.74 -11.82
CA ASN A 64 10.92 13.56 -10.62
C ASN A 64 9.98 12.88 -9.61
N ALA A 65 9.85 13.46 -8.41
CA ALA A 65 9.03 12.91 -7.33
C ALA A 65 7.54 12.74 -7.73
N ALA A 66 6.96 13.69 -8.46
CA ALA A 66 5.57 13.57 -8.92
C ALA A 66 5.37 12.40 -9.89
N ALA A 67 6.31 12.19 -10.82
CA ALA A 67 6.29 11.06 -11.74
C ALA A 67 6.46 9.72 -11.00
N GLU A 68 7.27 9.67 -9.94
CA GLU A 68 7.43 8.48 -9.10
C GLU A 68 6.13 8.13 -8.38
N ARG A 69 5.42 9.12 -7.80
CA ARG A 69 4.09 8.92 -7.21
C ARG A 69 3.07 8.37 -8.23
N ALA A 70 3.06 8.90 -9.44
CA ALA A 70 2.22 8.37 -10.52
C ALA A 70 2.60 6.93 -10.92
N ALA A 71 3.88 6.57 -10.85
CA ALA A 71 4.32 5.19 -11.07
C ALA A 71 3.89 4.26 -9.93
N VAL A 72 3.87 4.73 -8.68
CA VAL A 72 3.31 3.98 -7.53
C VAL A 72 1.82 3.68 -7.73
N GLN A 73 1.03 4.64 -8.22
CA GLN A 73 -0.38 4.37 -8.54
C GLN A 73 -0.53 3.21 -9.52
N LYS A 74 0.32 3.16 -10.56
CA LYS A 74 0.34 2.05 -11.53
C LYS A 74 0.80 0.74 -10.91
N ALA A 75 1.73 0.76 -9.95
CA ALA A 75 2.16 -0.43 -9.23
C ALA A 75 1.02 -1.00 -8.35
N VAL A 76 0.23 -0.15 -7.71
CA VAL A 76 -0.96 -0.58 -6.95
C VAL A 76 -2.03 -1.17 -7.88
N ILE A 77 -2.25 -0.58 -9.06
CA ILE A 77 -3.15 -1.17 -10.08
C ILE A 77 -2.62 -2.53 -10.56
N TRP A 78 -1.31 -2.68 -10.73
CA TRP A 78 -0.70 -3.97 -11.07
C TRP A 78 -0.97 -5.00 -9.98
N PHE A 79 -0.86 -4.61 -8.71
CA PHE A 79 -1.15 -5.49 -7.58
C PHE A 79 -2.61 -5.94 -7.56
N ASP A 80 -3.55 -5.01 -7.76
CA ASP A 80 -4.96 -5.34 -7.92
C ASP A 80 -5.18 -6.32 -9.06
N ARG A 81 -4.58 -6.09 -10.23
CA ARG A 81 -4.72 -7.02 -11.37
C ARG A 81 -4.16 -8.41 -11.04
N ARG A 82 -3.08 -8.47 -10.27
CA ARG A 82 -2.40 -9.72 -9.91
C ARG A 82 -3.19 -10.53 -8.88
N MET A 83 -3.76 -9.87 -7.87
CA MET A 83 -4.41 -10.51 -6.72
C MET A 83 -5.93 -10.55 -6.84
N GLY A 84 -6.55 -9.62 -7.56
CA GLY A 84 -8.01 -9.47 -7.69
C GLY A 84 -8.72 -10.77 -8.04
N PRO A 85 -8.32 -11.50 -9.10
CA PRO A 85 -8.92 -12.78 -9.45
C PRO A 85 -8.67 -13.91 -8.43
N ILE A 86 -7.57 -13.86 -7.68
CA ILE A 86 -7.21 -14.88 -6.67
C ILE A 86 -8.06 -14.70 -5.42
N LEU A 87 -8.23 -13.45 -4.99
CA LEU A 87 -8.95 -13.09 -3.76
C LEU A 87 -10.45 -12.88 -4.00
N GLY A 88 -10.86 -12.81 -5.27
CA GLY A 88 -12.20 -12.39 -5.66
C GLY A 88 -12.50 -10.91 -5.39
N THR A 89 -11.46 -10.09 -5.17
CA THR A 89 -11.57 -8.63 -4.95
C THR A 89 -11.71 -7.84 -6.26
N ASN A 90 -11.89 -8.53 -7.38
CA ASN A 90 -12.25 -7.93 -8.68
C ASN A 90 -13.63 -7.26 -8.69
N LYS A 91 -14.45 -7.50 -7.66
CA LYS A 91 -15.72 -6.80 -7.40
C LYS A 91 -15.64 -5.84 -6.21
N ARG A 92 -14.42 -5.38 -5.85
CA ARG A 92 -14.21 -4.47 -4.71
C ARG A 92 -15.12 -3.25 -4.78
N VAL A 93 -15.80 -3.00 -3.67
CA VAL A 93 -16.62 -1.84 -3.37
C VAL A 93 -15.72 -0.73 -2.82
N ALA A 94 -15.86 0.49 -3.35
CA ALA A 94 -15.17 1.66 -2.84
C ALA A 94 -15.66 1.99 -1.42
N LYS A 95 -14.75 2.40 -0.53
CA LYS A 95 -15.03 2.70 0.89
C LYS A 95 -15.73 1.53 1.62
N ALA A 96 -15.37 0.29 1.29
CA ALA A 96 -15.99 -0.87 1.90
C ALA A 96 -15.77 -0.89 3.42
N ASP A 97 -16.88 -1.02 4.15
CA ASP A 97 -16.94 -1.26 5.59
C ASP A 97 -17.98 -2.36 5.89
N PHE A 98 -18.33 -2.56 7.15
CA PHE A 98 -19.31 -3.58 7.57
C PHE A 98 -20.67 -3.48 6.84
N ARG A 99 -21.03 -2.32 6.30
CA ARG A 99 -22.28 -2.08 5.56
C ARG A 99 -22.24 -2.66 4.14
N ALA A 100 -21.05 -2.95 3.60
CA ALA A 100 -20.91 -3.58 2.29
C ALA A 100 -21.41 -5.04 2.27
N ASN A 101 -21.51 -5.71 3.42
CA ASN A 101 -22.00 -7.09 3.58
C ASN A 101 -21.34 -8.11 2.63
N ASP A 102 -20.09 -7.86 2.21
CA ASP A 102 -19.31 -8.74 1.35
C ASP A 102 -17.82 -8.66 1.71
N ASP A 103 -17.51 -8.78 2.99
CA ASP A 103 -16.14 -8.68 3.50
C ASP A 103 -15.19 -9.67 2.77
N GLN A 104 -15.65 -10.89 2.47
CA GLN A 104 -14.88 -11.96 1.83
C GLN A 104 -14.23 -11.56 0.50
N HIS A 105 -14.76 -10.54 -0.17
CA HIS A 105 -14.29 -10.08 -1.48
C HIS A 105 -13.87 -8.60 -1.46
N ASN A 106 -13.64 -8.04 -0.27
CA ASN A 106 -13.32 -6.64 -0.10
C ASN A 106 -12.12 -6.43 0.84
N TYR A 107 -11.63 -5.19 0.81
CA TYR A 107 -10.63 -4.67 1.73
C TYR A 107 -11.30 -3.58 2.56
N ASP A 108 -11.04 -3.56 3.87
CA ASP A 108 -11.25 -2.35 4.66
C ASP A 108 -10.01 -1.44 4.54
N CYS A 109 -10.05 -0.28 5.22
CA CYS A 109 -8.93 0.67 5.22
C CYS A 109 -7.63 0.08 5.78
N TRP A 110 -7.75 -0.90 6.66
CA TRP A 110 -6.65 -1.59 7.31
C TRP A 110 -5.97 -2.58 6.38
N ASP A 111 -6.76 -3.34 5.61
CA ASP A 111 -6.28 -4.25 4.57
C ASP A 111 -5.58 -3.48 3.46
N THR A 112 -6.19 -2.40 2.95
CA THR A 112 -5.58 -1.59 1.89
C THR A 112 -4.28 -0.93 2.35
N THR A 113 -4.23 -0.41 3.57
CA THR A 113 -3.01 0.18 4.14
C THR A 113 -1.90 -0.85 4.27
N ARG A 114 -2.20 -2.04 4.84
CA ARG A 114 -1.22 -3.13 4.99
C ARG A 114 -0.68 -3.60 3.64
N ASN A 115 -1.56 -3.86 2.69
CA ASN A 115 -1.19 -4.40 1.39
C ASN A 115 -0.38 -3.39 0.58
N THR A 116 -0.81 -2.12 0.56
CA THR A 116 -0.12 -1.06 -0.18
C THR A 116 1.25 -0.78 0.44
N THR A 117 1.35 -0.65 1.77
CA THR A 117 2.65 -0.50 2.45
C THR A 117 3.55 -1.68 2.17
N SER A 118 3.04 -2.91 2.20
CA SER A 118 3.85 -4.10 1.94
C SER A 118 4.40 -4.14 0.52
N LEU A 119 3.56 -3.84 -0.48
CA LEU A 119 4.01 -3.73 -1.87
C LEU A 119 5.11 -2.66 -2.02
N MET A 120 4.94 -1.49 -1.39
CA MET A 120 5.97 -0.45 -1.43
C MET A 120 7.25 -0.88 -0.73
N LEU A 121 7.19 -1.59 0.40
CA LEU A 121 8.40 -2.11 1.07
C LEU A 121 9.14 -3.11 0.20
N VAL A 122 8.44 -4.03 -0.48
CA VAL A 122 9.05 -4.95 -1.45
C VAL A 122 9.79 -4.17 -2.55
N MET A 123 9.14 -3.16 -3.14
CA MET A 123 9.74 -2.31 -4.16
C MET A 123 10.94 -1.50 -3.61
N GLN A 124 10.89 -1.09 -2.35
CA GLN A 124 12.00 -0.42 -1.66
C GLN A 124 13.19 -1.36 -1.45
N THR A 125 12.96 -2.61 -1.04
CA THR A 125 14.02 -3.64 -0.94
C THR A 125 14.69 -3.91 -2.28
N TRP A 126 13.97 -3.76 -3.39
CA TRP A 126 14.51 -3.86 -4.74
C TRP A 126 15.16 -2.56 -5.26
N ASN A 127 15.26 -1.52 -4.44
CA ASN A 127 15.80 -0.19 -4.79
C ASN A 127 15.07 0.46 -5.98
N LEU A 128 13.74 0.32 -6.04
CA LEU A 128 12.94 0.92 -7.12
C LEU A 128 12.56 2.39 -6.90
N PHE A 129 12.73 2.90 -5.68
CA PHE A 129 12.47 4.31 -5.35
C PHE A 129 13.74 5.17 -5.42
N LYS A 130 13.64 6.28 -6.15
CA LYS A 130 14.66 7.31 -6.27
C LYS A 130 14.35 8.51 -5.36
N PHE A 131 13.09 8.94 -5.32
CA PHE A 131 12.69 10.20 -4.67
C PHE A 131 11.99 10.01 -3.33
N HIS A 132 11.46 8.81 -3.04
CA HIS A 132 10.74 8.53 -1.81
C HIS A 132 11.33 7.38 -1.01
N ASP A 133 11.00 7.35 0.28
CA ASP A 133 11.05 6.19 1.15
C ASP A 133 9.61 5.81 1.57
N VAL A 134 9.42 4.61 2.09
CA VAL A 134 8.14 4.22 2.71
C VAL A 134 8.05 4.84 4.10
N GLY A 135 7.01 5.62 4.34
CA GLY A 135 6.76 6.31 5.61
C GLY A 135 5.89 5.50 6.57
N ASN A 136 5.72 6.02 7.79
CA ASN A 136 4.75 5.47 8.73
C ASN A 136 3.32 5.62 8.18
N PRO A 137 2.43 4.64 8.37
CA PRO A 137 1.02 4.82 8.02
C PRO A 137 0.42 5.96 8.85
N HIS A 138 -0.55 6.66 8.26
CA HIS A 138 -1.31 7.71 8.94
C HIS A 138 -2.73 7.25 9.23
N TYR A 139 -3.30 7.76 10.32
CA TYR A 139 -4.67 7.49 10.77
C TYR A 139 -5.42 8.81 10.97
N ARG A 140 -6.71 8.83 10.59
CA ARG A 140 -7.65 9.92 10.87
C ARG A 140 -8.98 9.37 11.41
N GLY A 141 -9.87 10.26 11.89
CA GLY A 141 -11.20 9.88 12.35
C GLY A 141 -11.40 9.81 13.87
N PHE A 142 -10.64 10.57 14.65
CA PHE A 142 -10.91 10.77 16.09
C PHE A 142 -11.88 11.93 16.39
N SER A 143 -12.27 12.72 15.37
CA SER A 143 -13.19 13.85 15.49
C SER A 143 -14.62 13.45 15.08
N LEU A 144 -15.63 14.10 15.69
CA LEU A 144 -17.05 13.90 15.36
C LEU A 144 -17.30 14.12 13.86
N GLY A 145 -17.69 13.06 13.15
CA GLY A 145 -18.10 13.10 11.75
C GLY A 145 -17.14 12.46 10.75
N GLN A 146 -15.90 12.14 11.13
CA GLN A 146 -14.95 11.44 10.25
C GLN A 146 -14.94 9.92 10.51
N THR A 147 -14.96 9.12 9.45
CA THR A 147 -14.82 7.66 9.58
C THR A 147 -13.36 7.33 9.92
N PRO A 148 -13.11 6.49 10.96
CA PRO A 148 -11.79 5.92 11.21
C PRO A 148 -11.14 5.38 9.94
N HIS A 149 -10.03 5.98 9.52
CA HIS A 149 -9.41 5.67 8.25
C HIS A 149 -7.88 5.65 8.34
N ASN A 150 -7.26 4.75 7.59
CA ASN A 150 -5.82 4.56 7.54
C ASN A 150 -5.33 4.69 6.10
N THR A 151 -4.08 5.13 5.92
CA THR A 151 -3.44 5.15 4.61
C THR A 151 -1.98 4.73 4.65
N ALA A 152 -1.51 4.16 3.54
CA ALA A 152 -0.09 3.93 3.31
C ALA A 152 0.58 5.24 2.90
N VAL A 153 1.89 5.37 3.14
CA VAL A 153 2.57 6.68 3.04
C VAL A 153 3.90 6.57 2.31
N LEU A 154 4.14 7.51 1.40
CA LEU A 154 5.44 7.82 0.83
C LEU A 154 6.02 9.06 1.50
N LEU A 155 7.26 8.98 1.96
CA LEU A 155 8.02 10.11 2.46
C LEU A 155 8.95 10.62 1.36
N GLU A 156 8.73 11.84 0.88
CA GLU A 156 9.60 12.45 -0.14
C GLU A 156 10.96 12.81 0.48
N ARG A 157 12.04 12.26 -0.07
CA ARG A 157 13.39 12.35 0.52
C ARG A 157 13.88 13.79 0.64
N ALA A 158 13.63 14.61 -0.38
CA ALA A 158 14.15 15.96 -0.50
C ALA A 158 13.42 16.95 0.41
N THR A 159 12.09 16.88 0.43
CA THR A 159 11.24 17.86 1.13
C THR A 159 10.74 17.37 2.48
N LYS A 160 10.86 16.07 2.76
CA LYS A 160 10.26 15.39 3.92
C LYS A 160 8.74 15.48 3.97
N VAL A 161 8.10 15.87 2.86
CA VAL A 161 6.64 15.87 2.73
C VAL A 161 6.16 14.43 2.63
N GLU A 162 5.15 14.10 3.44
CA GLU A 162 4.48 12.82 3.41
C GLU A 162 3.29 12.85 2.45
N TRP A 163 3.15 11.80 1.66
CA TRP A 163 2.11 11.61 0.65
C TRP A 163 1.34 10.34 0.96
N ALA A 164 0.04 10.47 1.17
CA ALA A 164 -0.87 9.35 1.30
C ALA A 164 -0.95 8.58 -0.04
N VAL A 165 -1.05 7.26 0.03
CA VAL A 165 -1.32 6.35 -1.09
C VAL A 165 -2.54 5.52 -0.69
N ASP A 166 -3.72 6.07 -0.96
CA ASP A 166 -4.97 5.59 -0.40
C ASP A 166 -5.81 4.83 -1.43
N LEU A 167 -5.87 3.51 -1.25
CA LEU A 167 -6.63 2.61 -2.13
C LEU A 167 -8.08 2.39 -1.66
N TRP A 168 -8.39 2.64 -0.39
CA TRP A 168 -9.71 2.31 0.19
C TRP A 168 -10.89 3.02 -0.49
N PRO A 169 -10.78 4.30 -0.91
CA PRO A 169 -11.86 4.99 -1.63
C PRO A 169 -12.12 4.46 -3.04
N ARG A 170 -11.35 3.48 -3.52
CA ARG A 170 -11.26 3.17 -4.95
C ARG A 170 -11.77 1.76 -5.26
N GLY A 171 -12.53 1.66 -6.36
CA GLY A 171 -12.97 0.37 -6.90
C GLY A 171 -11.82 -0.43 -7.52
N TYR A 172 -12.09 -1.66 -7.92
CA TYR A 172 -11.11 -2.53 -8.57
C TYR A 172 -10.45 -1.88 -9.81
N LEU A 173 -9.12 -1.99 -9.92
CA LEU A 173 -8.27 -1.42 -10.99
C LEU A 173 -8.34 0.11 -11.16
N GLN A 174 -8.92 0.82 -10.19
CA GLN A 174 -8.82 2.27 -10.14
C GLN A 174 -7.50 2.67 -9.45
N PRO A 175 -6.85 3.77 -9.89
CA PRO A 175 -5.65 4.26 -9.21
C PRO A 175 -5.99 4.65 -7.77
N PRO A 176 -5.10 4.39 -6.79
CA PRO A 176 -5.23 4.93 -5.44
C PRO A 176 -5.14 6.46 -5.48
N ASP A 177 -5.77 7.11 -4.53
CA ASP A 177 -5.63 8.56 -4.35
C ASP A 177 -4.22 8.84 -3.81
N VAL A 178 -3.52 9.79 -4.42
CA VAL A 178 -2.18 10.19 -4.00
C VAL A 178 -2.12 11.71 -3.83
N MET A 179 -2.00 12.13 -2.58
CA MET A 179 -2.03 13.53 -2.16
C MET A 179 -1.18 13.71 -0.90
N THR A 180 -0.90 14.95 -0.49
CA THR A 180 -0.17 15.18 0.75
C THR A 180 -0.98 14.67 1.95
N VAL A 181 -0.32 14.18 3.00
CA VAL A 181 -1.01 13.76 4.22
C VAL A 181 -1.82 14.92 4.82
N ALA A 182 -1.29 16.15 4.74
CA ALA A 182 -1.98 17.36 5.19
C ALA A 182 -3.32 17.59 4.46
N GLN A 183 -3.41 17.28 3.17
CA GLN A 183 -4.68 17.29 2.46
C GLN A 183 -5.53 16.08 2.87
N TRP A 184 -4.94 14.89 2.88
CA TRP A 184 -5.65 13.64 3.16
C TRP A 184 -6.38 13.64 4.51
N VAL A 185 -5.83 14.25 5.57
CA VAL A 185 -6.53 14.33 6.87
C VAL A 185 -7.83 15.15 6.85
N THR A 186 -8.03 15.97 5.81
CA THR A 186 -9.25 16.78 5.62
C THR A 186 -10.30 16.12 4.72
N GLU A 187 -9.95 15.01 4.06
CA GLU A 187 -10.87 14.29 3.18
C GLU A 187 -11.87 13.43 4.00
N ASP A 188 -13.05 13.20 3.44
CA ASP A 188 -14.11 12.34 4.02
C ASP A 188 -13.92 10.86 3.70
#